data_AF-A0AAN6LK05-F1
#
_entry.id   AF-A0AAN6LK05-F1
#
_cell.length_a   1.000
_cell.length_b   1.000
_cell.length_c   1.000
_cell.angle_alpha   90.00
_cell.angle_beta   90.00
_cell.angle_gamma   90.00
#
_symmetry.space_group_name_H-M   'P 1'
#
loop_
_entity.id
_entity.type
_entity.pdbx_description
1 polymer ?
#
loop_
_entity_poly.entity_id
_entity_poly.type
_entity_poly.pdbx_seq_one_letter_code
_entity_poly.pdbx_strand_id
1 'polypeptide(L)'
;MIAKSAIHLSLFPDKSINGQGFNVASSSTPWNWERKWPAICSWFGLTGMPPVDCEKSKNATPGPDEYIRSHKEQFEKMVGEYGLKGWKVESPSMDGSENWGLTKLNFDRQVDLRKIKASGYTEEEDNLKTWTLALERMKAAKVIP
;
A
#
# COMPACT_ATOMS: atom_id res chain seq x y z
N MET A 1 11.55 -3.56 -1.93
CA MET A 1 11.78 -4.59 -2.98
C MET A 1 12.07 -4.12 -4.40
N ILE A 2 11.15 -3.43 -5.11
CA ILE A 2 11.25 -3.22 -6.59
C ILE A 2 12.61 -2.68 -7.07
N ALA A 3 13.13 -1.63 -6.43
CA ALA A 3 14.41 -1.06 -6.80
C ALA A 3 15.59 -2.05 -6.62
N LYS A 4 15.60 -2.80 -5.51
CA LYS A 4 16.63 -3.81 -5.23
C LYS A 4 16.62 -4.94 -6.26
N SER A 5 15.44 -5.46 -6.60
CA SER A 5 15.31 -6.48 -7.64
C SER A 5 15.73 -5.96 -9.02
N ALA A 6 15.42 -4.70 -9.35
CA ALA A 6 15.82 -4.11 -10.62
C ALA A 6 17.36 -3.96 -10.70
N ILE A 7 18.00 -3.54 -9.62
CA ILE A 7 19.47 -3.46 -9.51
C ILE A 7 20.08 -4.86 -9.65
N HIS A 8 19.55 -5.86 -8.93
CA HIS A 8 19.99 -7.26 -9.03
C HIS A 8 19.97 -7.77 -10.47
N LEU A 9 18.83 -7.62 -11.14
CA LEU A 9 18.67 -8.08 -12.53
C LEU A 9 19.55 -7.29 -13.50
N SER A 10 19.77 -5.99 -13.25
CA SER A 10 20.65 -5.16 -14.09
C SER A 10 22.12 -5.54 -13.98
N LEU A 11 22.52 -6.11 -12.84
CA LEU A 11 23.89 -6.58 -12.57
C LEU A 11 24.05 -8.10 -12.79
N PHE A 12 23.01 -8.78 -13.25
CA PHE A 12 23.03 -10.23 -13.43
C PHE A 12 23.98 -10.61 -14.59
N PRO A 13 24.94 -11.54 -14.39
CA PRO A 13 25.98 -11.81 -15.38
C PRO A 13 25.47 -12.41 -16.70
N ASP A 14 24.43 -13.24 -16.63
CA ASP A 14 23.89 -13.94 -17.80
C ASP A 14 22.88 -13.06 -18.55
N LYS A 15 23.26 -12.65 -19.76
CA LYS A 15 22.44 -11.80 -20.64
C LYS A 15 21.18 -12.50 -21.16
N SER A 16 21.00 -13.81 -20.95
CA SER A 16 19.79 -14.55 -21.34
C SER A 16 18.51 -14.00 -20.68
N ILE A 17 18.65 -13.29 -19.56
CA ILE A 17 17.52 -12.66 -18.86
C ILE A 17 17.04 -11.35 -19.52
N ASN A 18 17.81 -10.78 -20.45
CA ASN A 18 17.46 -9.51 -21.08
C ASN A 18 16.16 -9.63 -21.86
N GLY A 19 15.26 -8.65 -21.70
CA GLY A 19 13.93 -8.67 -22.32
C GLY A 19 12.92 -9.60 -21.65
N GLN A 20 13.29 -10.28 -20.56
CA GLN A 20 12.36 -11.13 -19.82
C GLN A 20 11.58 -10.36 -18.75
N GLY A 21 10.34 -10.79 -18.50
CA GLY A 21 9.53 -10.33 -17.37
C GLY A 21 9.83 -11.10 -16.09
N PHE A 22 9.87 -10.40 -14.95
CA PHE A 22 10.04 -10.97 -13.61
C PHE A 22 9.00 -10.39 -12.67
N ASN A 23 8.32 -11.27 -11.93
CA ASN A 23 7.46 -10.88 -10.83
C ASN A 23 8.29 -10.45 -9.62
N VAL A 24 7.82 -9.43 -8.91
CA VAL A 24 8.44 -8.93 -7.69
C VAL A 24 7.36 -8.72 -6.64
N ALA A 25 7.61 -9.20 -5.43
CA ALA A 25 6.79 -8.93 -4.26
C ALA A 25 7.68 -8.83 -3.01
N SER A 26 7.15 -8.27 -1.92
CA SER A 26 7.86 -8.16 -0.64
C SER A 26 8.18 -9.52 -0.01
N SER A 27 7.30 -10.52 -0.15
CA SER A 27 7.51 -11.86 0.39
C SER A 27 6.81 -12.91 -0.48
N SER A 28 7.27 -14.16 -0.39
CA SER A 28 6.54 -15.31 -0.97
C SER A 28 5.28 -15.65 -0.19
N THR A 29 5.18 -15.18 1.07
CA THR A 29 4.01 -15.35 1.89
C THR A 29 3.00 -14.24 1.59
N PRO A 30 1.84 -14.56 1.00
CA PRO A 30 0.84 -13.56 0.68
C PRO A 30 0.28 -12.90 1.94
N TRP A 31 -0.22 -11.68 1.80
CA TRP A 31 -0.78 -10.92 2.91
C TRP A 31 -2.12 -10.28 2.55
N ASN A 32 -3.16 -10.58 3.33
CA ASN A 32 -4.53 -10.14 3.11
C ASN A 32 -4.88 -8.88 3.91
N TRP A 33 -6.01 -8.25 3.60
CA TRP A 33 -6.45 -7.03 4.27
C TRP A 33 -6.84 -7.24 5.73
N GLU A 34 -7.37 -8.40 6.09
CA GLU A 34 -7.73 -8.75 7.48
C GLU A 34 -6.53 -8.66 8.42
N ARG A 35 -5.33 -9.03 7.94
CA ARG A 35 -4.09 -8.91 8.73
C ARG A 35 -3.42 -7.55 8.57
N LYS A 36 -3.50 -6.94 7.39
CA LYS A 36 -2.90 -5.61 7.10
C LYS A 36 -3.58 -4.48 7.87
N TRP A 37 -4.90 -4.47 7.87
CA TRP A 37 -5.69 -3.34 8.36
C TRP A 37 -5.48 -3.07 9.85
N PRO A 38 -5.53 -4.07 10.75
CA PRO A 38 -5.26 -3.84 12.18
C PRO A 38 -3.85 -3.31 12.43
N ALA A 39 -2.86 -3.77 11.67
CA ALA A 39 -1.48 -3.30 11.79
C ALA A 39 -1.34 -1.82 11.41
N ILE A 40 -1.97 -1.39 10.31
CA ILE A 40 -1.98 0.01 9.89
C ILE A 40 -2.71 0.86 10.94
N CYS A 41 -3.89 0.45 11.39
CA CYS A 41 -4.65 1.17 12.43
C CYS A 41 -3.83 1.32 13.71
N SER A 42 -3.19 0.24 14.18
CA SER A 42 -2.38 0.26 15.40
C SER A 42 -1.22 1.24 15.31
N TRP A 43 -0.61 1.43 14.14
CA TRP A 43 0.46 2.42 13.96
C TRP A 43 -0.03 3.85 14.19
N PHE A 44 -1.28 4.14 13.80
CA PHE A 44 -1.95 5.42 14.08
C PHE A 44 -2.57 5.50 15.49
N GLY A 45 -2.41 4.49 16.35
CA GLY A 45 -3.08 4.43 17.65
C GLY A 45 -4.59 4.19 17.56
N LEU A 46 -5.08 3.67 16.42
CA LEU A 46 -6.49 3.38 16.15
C LEU A 46 -6.79 1.89 16.31
N THR A 47 -8.06 1.56 16.54
CA THR A 47 -8.56 0.17 16.49
C THR A 47 -9.19 -0.09 15.12
N GLY A 48 -8.65 -1.09 14.40
CA GLY A 48 -9.19 -1.49 13.10
C GLY A 48 -10.53 -2.22 13.24
N MET A 49 -11.45 -1.96 12.32
CA MET A 49 -12.73 -2.66 12.20
C MET A 49 -12.76 -3.51 10.92
N PRO A 50 -13.49 -4.64 10.91
CA PRO A 50 -13.71 -5.42 9.70
C PRO A 50 -14.48 -4.59 8.65
N PRO A 51 -14.41 -4.98 7.35
CA PRO A 51 -15.20 -4.32 6.32
C PRO A 51 -16.68 -4.39 6.64
N VAL A 52 -17.38 -3.28 6.44
CA VAL A 52 -18.84 -3.20 6.56
C VAL A 52 -19.46 -3.82 5.32
N ASP A 53 -20.34 -4.79 5.50
CA ASP A 53 -21.14 -5.34 4.41
C ASP A 53 -22.18 -4.29 3.98
N CYS A 54 -21.89 -3.58 2.89
CA CYS A 54 -22.74 -2.52 2.35
C CYS A 54 -24.11 -3.02 1.88
N GLU A 55 -24.28 -4.33 1.63
CA GLU A 55 -25.61 -4.90 1.31
C GLU A 55 -26.47 -5.07 2.57
N LYS A 56 -25.84 -5.26 3.74
CA LYS A 56 -26.52 -5.49 5.03
C LYS A 56 -26.57 -4.26 5.94
N SER A 57 -25.68 -3.28 5.72
CA SER A 57 -25.60 -2.09 6.55
C SER A 57 -26.62 -1.03 6.11
N LYS A 58 -27.49 -0.61 7.04
CA LYS A 58 -28.40 0.53 6.85
C LYS A 58 -27.68 1.88 6.88
N ASN A 59 -26.42 1.90 7.35
CA ASN A 59 -25.58 3.09 7.39
C ASN A 59 -24.51 2.96 6.31
N ALA A 60 -24.64 3.73 5.24
CA ALA A 60 -23.57 3.86 4.25
C ALA A 60 -22.35 4.50 4.93
N THR A 61 -21.22 3.80 4.94
CA THR A 61 -19.94 4.40 5.37
C THR A 61 -19.32 5.04 4.14
N PRO A 62 -18.97 6.34 4.16
CA PRO A 62 -18.36 6.99 3.02
C PRO A 62 -17.03 6.31 2.69
N GLY A 63 -16.72 6.20 1.39
CA GLY A 63 -15.38 5.79 0.98
C GLY A 63 -14.32 6.83 1.37
N PRO A 64 -13.03 6.47 1.40
CA PRO A 64 -11.93 7.39 1.69
C PRO A 64 -12.03 8.76 1.00
N ASP A 65 -12.31 8.80 -0.30
CA ASP A 65 -12.37 10.05 -1.08
C ASP A 65 -13.51 10.98 -0.59
N GLU A 66 -14.69 10.42 -0.32
CA GLU A 66 -15.85 11.15 0.21
C GLU A 66 -15.62 11.60 1.66
N TYR A 67 -14.99 10.75 2.47
CA TYR A 67 -14.65 11.07 3.86
C TYR A 67 -13.69 12.27 3.91
N ILE A 68 -12.62 12.27 3.11
CA ILE A 68 -11.68 13.39 3.05
C ILE A 68 -12.38 14.67 2.59
N ARG A 69 -13.21 14.59 1.54
CA ARG A 69 -13.91 15.76 0.99
C ARG A 69 -14.86 16.39 2.01
N SER A 70 -15.61 15.57 2.74
CA SER A 70 -16.50 16.03 3.81
C SER A 70 -15.76 16.57 5.04
N HIS A 71 -14.47 16.24 5.18
CA HIS A 71 -13.64 16.65 6.32
C HIS A 71 -12.47 17.58 5.93
N LYS A 72 -12.59 18.28 4.80
CA LYS A 72 -11.51 19.11 4.24
C LYS A 72 -11.00 20.17 5.23
N GLU A 73 -11.89 20.86 5.93
CA GLU A 73 -11.51 21.91 6.89
C GLU A 73 -10.73 21.33 8.08
N GLN A 74 -11.14 20.17 8.62
CA GLN A 74 -10.38 19.53 9.70
C GLN A 74 -9.01 19.04 9.22
N PHE A 75 -8.93 18.54 7.98
CA PHE A 75 -7.67 18.15 7.36
C PHE A 75 -6.71 19.35 7.22
N GLU A 76 -7.18 20.48 6.69
CA GLU A 76 -6.37 21.70 6.54
C GLU A 76 -5.90 22.24 7.91
N LYS A 77 -6.76 22.19 8.92
CA LYS A 77 -6.40 22.56 10.30
C LYS A 77 -5.27 21.66 10.84
N MET A 78 -5.40 20.34 10.70
CA MET A 78 -4.37 19.38 11.12
C MET A 78 -3.05 19.62 10.37
N VAL A 79 -3.09 19.89 9.06
CA VAL A 79 -1.89 20.21 8.27
C VAL A 79 -1.16 21.42 8.86
N GLY A 80 -1.89 22.47 9.25
CA GLY A 80 -1.34 23.65 9.92
C GLY A 80 -0.77 23.34 11.30
N GLU A 81 -1.53 22.64 12.15
CA GLU A 81 -1.15 22.30 13.53
C GLU A 81 0.14 21.46 13.60
N TYR A 82 0.29 20.47 12.71
CA TYR A 82 1.46 19.59 12.68
C TYR A 82 2.57 20.08 11.73
N GLY A 83 2.38 21.21 11.05
CA GLY A 83 3.35 21.77 10.10
C GLY A 83 3.67 20.81 8.95
N LEU A 84 2.64 20.13 8.44
CA LEU A 84 2.77 19.18 7.33
C LEU A 84 2.95 19.91 6.00
N LYS A 85 3.57 19.26 5.01
CA LYS A 85 3.75 19.85 3.67
C LYS A 85 2.44 20.10 2.93
N GLY A 86 1.36 19.44 3.36
CA GLY A 86 0.13 19.33 2.60
C GLY A 86 0.32 18.48 1.35
N TRP A 87 -0.71 17.75 0.96
CA TRP A 87 -0.76 17.04 -0.31
C TRP A 87 -2.20 16.85 -0.72
N LYS A 88 -2.44 16.67 -2.02
CA LYS A 88 -3.76 16.33 -2.52
C LYS A 88 -4.04 14.88 -2.12
N VAL A 89 -4.90 14.70 -1.12
CA VAL A 89 -5.31 13.36 -0.69
C VAL A 89 -6.36 12.87 -1.67
N GLU A 90 -5.96 11.98 -2.56
CA GLU A 90 -6.83 11.34 -3.54
C GLU A 90 -6.50 9.85 -3.60
N SER A 91 -7.53 9.00 -3.70
CA SER A 91 -7.31 7.57 -3.90
C SER A 91 -6.68 7.33 -5.27
N PRO A 92 -5.60 6.54 -5.35
CA PRO A 92 -5.04 6.14 -6.64
C PRO A 92 -6.10 5.43 -7.49
N SER A 93 -6.24 5.85 -8.74
CA SER A 93 -7.18 5.28 -9.69
C SER A 93 -6.54 5.05 -11.05
N MET A 94 -6.85 3.91 -11.68
CA MET A 94 -6.38 3.55 -13.03
C MET A 94 -7.42 3.91 -14.11
N ASP A 95 -8.68 4.11 -13.74
CA ASP A 95 -9.80 4.39 -14.64
C ASP A 95 -10.60 5.64 -14.26
N GLY A 96 -10.16 6.39 -13.25
CA GLY A 96 -10.81 7.58 -12.72
C GLY A 96 -11.93 7.32 -11.71
N SER A 97 -12.26 6.06 -11.41
CA SER A 97 -13.22 5.75 -10.34
C SER A 97 -12.62 5.95 -8.94
N GLU A 98 -13.46 6.45 -8.03
CA GLU A 98 -13.12 6.62 -6.62
C GLU A 98 -12.89 5.27 -5.94
N ASN A 99 -11.99 5.24 -4.96
CA ASN A 99 -11.67 4.06 -4.17
C ASN A 99 -11.30 2.81 -5.03
N TRP A 100 -10.77 3.01 -6.24
CA TRP A 100 -10.49 1.95 -7.22
C TRP A 100 -9.70 0.80 -6.61
N GLY A 101 -8.64 1.11 -5.85
CA GLY A 101 -7.80 0.10 -5.21
C GLY A 101 -8.54 -0.78 -4.20
N LEU A 102 -9.54 -0.25 -3.50
CA LEU A 102 -10.32 -0.99 -2.51
C LEU A 102 -11.52 -1.72 -3.13
N THR A 103 -12.06 -1.21 -4.24
CA THR A 103 -13.28 -1.75 -4.88
C THR A 103 -12.99 -2.69 -6.05
N LYS A 104 -11.91 -2.47 -6.80
CA LYS A 104 -11.54 -3.24 -8.01
C LYS A 104 -10.39 -4.21 -7.78
N LEU A 105 -9.63 -4.07 -6.69
CA LEU A 105 -8.61 -5.05 -6.26
C LEU A 105 -9.14 -5.92 -5.10
N ASN A 106 -10.41 -6.28 -5.15
CA ASN A 106 -11.13 -7.04 -4.13
C ASN A 106 -11.02 -8.57 -4.30
N PHE A 107 -10.00 -9.04 -5.01
CA PHE A 107 -9.78 -10.45 -5.30
C PHE A 107 -8.31 -10.81 -5.15
N ASP A 108 -8.04 -12.10 -4.97
CA ASP A 108 -6.69 -12.60 -4.78
C ASP A 108 -5.84 -12.49 -6.05
N ARG A 109 -4.65 -11.91 -5.90
CA ARG A 109 -3.64 -11.83 -6.97
C ARG A 109 -2.47 -12.72 -6.61
N GLN A 110 -2.46 -13.91 -7.19
CA GLN A 110 -1.37 -14.86 -7.03
C GLN A 110 -0.18 -14.42 -7.86
N VAL A 111 1.00 -14.36 -7.24
CA VAL A 111 2.25 -13.94 -7.88
C VAL A 111 3.30 -15.01 -7.60
N ASP A 112 3.90 -15.53 -8.67
CA ASP A 112 4.96 -16.53 -8.56
C ASP A 112 6.34 -15.88 -8.59
N LEU A 113 7.10 -16.07 -7.51
CA LEU A 113 8.46 -15.53 -7.33
C LEU A 113 9.57 -16.53 -7.69
N ARG A 114 9.24 -17.76 -8.10
CA ARG A 114 10.24 -18.80 -8.41
C ARG A 114 11.26 -18.33 -9.44
N LYS A 115 10.79 -17.60 -10.46
CA LYS A 115 11.66 -17.10 -11.54
C LYS A 115 12.72 -16.11 -11.06
N ILE A 116 12.34 -15.11 -10.25
CA ILE A 116 13.33 -14.14 -9.74
C ILE A 116 14.24 -14.80 -8.70
N LYS A 117 13.73 -15.73 -7.89
CA LYS A 117 14.54 -16.52 -6.96
C LYS A 117 15.58 -17.40 -7.65
N ALA A 118 15.24 -17.97 -8.81
CA ALA A 118 16.19 -18.75 -9.61
C ALA A 118 17.38 -17.91 -10.12
N SER A 119 17.26 -16.58 -10.17
CA SER A 119 18.39 -15.66 -10.46
C SER A 119 19.29 -15.38 -9.24
N GLY A 120 19.03 -16.02 -8.09
CA GLY A 120 19.76 -15.81 -6.84
C GLY A 120 19.20 -14.68 -5.96
N TYR A 121 18.15 -13.99 -6.38
CA TYR A 121 17.50 -12.95 -5.58
C TYR A 121 16.50 -13.57 -4.59
N THR A 122 16.94 -13.74 -3.34
CA THR A 122 16.15 -14.41 -2.28
C THR A 122 15.74 -13.47 -1.14
N GLU A 123 15.89 -12.16 -1.30
CA GLU A 123 15.46 -11.20 -0.28
C GLU A 123 13.94 -11.27 -0.06
N GLU A 124 13.53 -11.29 1.21
CA GLU A 124 12.15 -11.11 1.63
C GLU A 124 12.08 -10.02 2.69
N GLU A 125 11.04 -9.20 2.62
CA GLU A 125 10.71 -8.17 3.59
C GLU A 125 9.61 -8.68 4.51
N ASP A 126 9.74 -8.40 5.81
CA ASP A 126 8.66 -8.63 6.76
C ASP A 126 7.44 -7.80 6.34
N ASN A 127 6.33 -8.49 6.15
CA ASN A 127 5.08 -7.92 5.69
C ASN A 127 4.64 -6.73 6.57
N LEU A 128 4.68 -6.87 7.90
CA LEU A 128 4.33 -5.81 8.84
C LEU A 128 5.29 -4.63 8.72
N LYS A 129 6.60 -4.90 8.69
CA LYS A 129 7.62 -3.86 8.61
C LYS A 129 7.57 -3.07 7.30
N THR A 130 7.08 -3.67 6.23
CA THR A 130 7.01 -3.01 4.92
C THR A 130 6.09 -1.79 4.97
N TRP A 131 4.94 -1.90 5.65
CA TRP A 131 4.01 -0.78 5.78
C TRP A 131 4.44 0.24 6.82
N THR A 132 4.93 -0.21 7.97
CA THR A 132 5.41 0.73 8.99
C THR A 132 6.59 1.54 8.47
N LEU A 133 7.54 0.94 7.74
CA LEU A 133 8.64 1.67 7.11
C LEU A 133 8.17 2.74 6.11
N ALA A 134 7.11 2.47 5.35
CA ALA A 134 6.54 3.45 4.44
C ALA A 134 5.91 4.63 5.22
N LEU A 135 5.14 4.34 6.27
CA LEU A 135 4.53 5.34 7.15
C LEU A 135 5.60 6.19 7.88
N GLU A 136 6.65 5.57 8.41
CA GLU A 136 7.78 6.28 9.03
C GLU A 136 8.47 7.24 8.05
N ARG A 137 8.63 6.83 6.79
CA ARG A 137 9.19 7.70 5.75
C ARG A 137 8.25 8.86 5.41
N MET A 138 6.94 8.62 5.36
CA MET A 138 5.94 9.66 5.14
C MET A 138 5.92 10.67 6.30
N LYS A 139 6.03 10.19 7.54
CA LYS A 139 6.15 11.02 8.74
C LYS A 139 7.42 11.86 8.73
N ALA A 140 8.58 11.23 8.49
CA ALA A 140 9.85 11.94 8.37
C ALA A 140 9.83 13.01 7.26
N ALA A 141 9.07 12.76 6.18
CA ALA A 141 8.88 13.69 5.09
C ALA A 141 7.83 14.78 5.37
N LYS A 142 7.17 14.76 6.54
CA LYS A 142 6.05 15.64 6.95
C LYS A 142 4.83 15.55 6.02
N VAL A 143 4.54 14.36 5.49
CA VAL A 143 3.31 14.09 4.72
C VAL A 143 2.15 13.74 5.66
N ILE A 144 2.46 13.04 6.74
CA ILE A 144 1.56 12.70 7.85
C ILE A 144 2.22 13.11 9.18
N PRO A 145 1.46 13.25 10.28
CA PRO A 145 2.00 13.53 11.62
C PRO A 145 2.98 12.48 12.17
#